data_AF-A0A7S2V4S1-F1
#
_entry.id   AF-A0A7S2V4S1-F1
#
_cell.length_a   1.000
_cell.length_b   1.000
_cell.length_c   1.000
_cell.angle_alpha   90.00
_cell.angle_beta   90.00
_cell.angle_gamma   90.00
#
_symmetry.space_group_name_H-M   'P 1'
#
loop_
_entity.id
_entity.type
_entity.pdbx_description
1 polymer ?
#
loop_
_entity_poly.entity_id
_entity_poly.type
_entity_poly.pdbx_seq_one_letter_code
_entity_poly.pdbx_strand_id
1 'polypeptide(L)'
;VVCLPRGSHPIVHYFLCLHKSLFPIRNLKDLDPKMVNRVGLMDAQRRERFGQAVRLLEHASEIIVYDHHVDQSSDVNATDFVIEKVGSATTIVVEKLQKAMEKARKGSSRGEISWTAVIDKKVPMPYLPDTHVTLLALGIHADTGSLNFDSSTPRDARALAWLMEQGASQQAIAEFTHTALSPEQKTALLEAFGRLNQ
;
A
#
# COMPACT_ATOMS: atom_id res chain seq x y z
N VAL A 1 10.32 8.93 1.85
CA VAL A 1 11.02 7.77 1.26
C VAL A 1 10.32 6.51 1.77
N VAL A 2 10.24 5.46 0.97
CA VAL A 2 9.64 4.18 1.35
C VAL A 2 10.74 3.16 1.60
N CYS A 3 10.61 2.36 2.65
CA CYS A 3 11.51 1.24 2.93
C CYS A 3 10.69 -0.03 3.12
N LEU A 4 11.14 -1.13 2.52
CA LEU A 4 10.47 -2.44 2.56
C LEU A 4 11.41 -3.46 3.22
N PRO A 5 11.58 -3.42 4.55
CA PRO A 5 12.64 -4.18 5.25
C PRO A 5 12.50 -5.71 5.11
N ARG A 6 11.28 -6.21 4.87
CA ARG A 6 11.01 -7.64 4.63
C ARG A 6 10.45 -7.90 3.23
N GLY A 7 10.64 -6.96 2.31
CA GLY A 7 10.06 -7.00 0.96
C GLY A 7 8.59 -6.61 0.93
N SER A 8 7.90 -6.95 -0.14
CA SER A 8 6.47 -6.74 -0.35
C SER A 8 5.79 -8.04 -0.80
N HIS A 9 4.46 -8.08 -0.73
CA HIS A 9 3.68 -9.18 -1.30
C HIS A 9 4.09 -9.46 -2.77
N PRO A 10 4.16 -10.72 -3.24
CA PRO A 10 4.66 -11.04 -4.59
C PRO A 10 4.02 -10.23 -5.72
N ILE A 11 2.69 -10.10 -5.71
CA ILE A 11 1.92 -9.27 -6.67
C ILE A 11 2.49 -7.85 -6.74
N VAL A 12 2.65 -7.21 -5.58
CA VAL A 12 3.20 -5.85 -5.47
C VAL A 12 4.68 -5.82 -5.84
N HIS A 13 5.44 -6.85 -5.46
CA HIS A 13 6.87 -6.94 -5.73
C HIS A 13 7.18 -6.92 -7.22
N TYR A 14 6.48 -7.74 -8.01
CA TYR A 14 6.68 -7.78 -9.47
C TYR A 14 6.35 -6.44 -10.12
N PHE A 15 5.25 -5.80 -9.72
CA PHE A 15 4.90 -4.48 -10.22
C PHE A 15 5.98 -3.44 -9.89
N LEU A 16 6.47 -3.42 -8.64
CA LEU A 16 7.52 -2.51 -8.20
C LEU A 16 8.85 -2.74 -8.94
N CYS A 17 9.19 -3.98 -9.28
CA CYS A 17 10.41 -4.30 -10.03
C CYS A 17 10.40 -3.70 -11.44
N LEU A 18 9.24 -3.73 -12.11
CA LEU A 18 9.08 -3.16 -13.46
C LEU A 18 8.97 -1.63 -13.45
N HIS A 19 8.57 -1.03 -12.32
CA HIS A 19 8.30 0.41 -12.20
C HIS A 19 9.18 1.11 -11.16
N LYS A 20 10.34 0.51 -10.82
CA LYS A 20 11.15 0.91 -9.65
C LYS A 20 11.55 2.39 -9.64
N SER A 21 11.84 2.98 -10.80
CA SER A 21 12.23 4.38 -10.93
C SER A 21 11.12 5.38 -10.57
N LEU A 22 9.87 4.93 -10.51
CA LEU A 22 8.71 5.78 -10.23
C LEU A 22 8.42 5.91 -8.73
N PHE A 23 9.02 5.05 -7.90
CA PHE A 23 8.77 5.02 -6.47
C PHE A 23 10.03 5.39 -5.68
N PRO A 24 9.93 6.24 -4.64
CA PRO A 24 11.06 6.62 -3.82
C PRO A 24 11.42 5.52 -2.81
N ILE A 25 11.67 4.30 -3.29
CA ILE A 25 12.04 3.14 -2.48
C ILE A 25 13.55 3.16 -2.26
N ARG A 26 13.98 3.10 -1.00
CA ARG A 26 15.39 2.99 -0.62
C ARG A 26 15.64 1.79 0.28
N ASN A 27 16.85 1.23 0.17
CA ASN A 27 17.27 0.20 1.12
C ASN A 27 17.47 0.82 2.49
N LEU A 28 17.19 0.05 3.53
CA LEU A 28 17.34 0.48 4.90
C LEU A 28 18.78 0.95 5.24
N LYS A 29 19.78 0.32 4.61
CA LYS A 29 21.20 0.68 4.79
C LYS A 29 21.56 2.07 4.22
N ASP A 30 20.75 2.59 3.30
CA ASP A 30 20.97 3.89 2.66
C ASP A 30 20.28 5.03 3.42
N LEU A 31 19.61 4.71 4.55
CA LEU A 31 18.93 5.67 5.41
C LEU A 31 19.77 5.96 6.65
N ASP A 32 20.01 7.24 6.92
CA ASP A 32 20.58 7.70 8.20
C ASP A 32 19.46 7.80 9.24
N PRO A 33 19.44 6.94 10.29
CA PRO A 33 18.40 6.98 11.32
C PRO A 33 18.29 8.34 12.02
N LYS A 34 19.39 9.08 12.17
CA LYS A 34 19.42 10.37 12.88
C LYS A 34 18.68 11.48 12.14
N MET A 35 18.45 11.30 10.83
CA MET A 35 17.73 12.26 9.99
C MET A 35 16.23 11.94 9.89
N VAL A 36 15.76 10.86 10.52
CA VAL A 36 14.37 10.42 10.46
C VAL A 36 13.58 11.04 11.61
N ASN A 37 12.82 12.10 11.30
CA ASN A 37 11.94 12.74 12.29
C ASN A 37 10.59 12.04 12.41
N ARG A 38 10.07 11.48 11.30
CA ARG A 38 8.72 10.92 11.21
C ARG A 38 8.70 9.57 10.52
N VAL A 39 7.97 8.62 11.09
CA VAL A 39 7.82 7.26 10.55
C VAL A 39 6.33 6.90 10.45
N GLY A 40 5.91 6.52 9.25
CA GLY A 40 4.64 5.84 9.04
C GLY A 40 4.88 4.33 8.95
N LEU A 41 4.25 3.56 9.82
CA LEU A 41 4.27 2.10 9.82
C LEU A 41 3.00 1.60 9.14
N MET A 42 3.17 0.74 8.14
CA MET A 42 2.07 0.20 7.32
C MET A 42 2.00 -1.31 7.52
N ASP A 43 0.79 -1.82 7.79
CA ASP A 43 0.50 -3.26 7.91
C ASP A 43 1.43 -4.01 8.90
N ALA A 44 1.76 -3.32 10.00
CA ALA A 44 2.60 -3.89 11.03
C ALA A 44 2.48 -3.11 12.34
N GLN A 45 1.91 -3.79 13.34
CA GLN A 45 1.82 -3.34 14.73
C GLN A 45 2.90 -3.92 15.66
N ARG A 46 3.79 -4.78 15.15
CA ARG A 46 4.77 -5.52 15.97
C ARG A 46 6.22 -5.28 15.56
N ARG A 47 7.12 -5.04 16.52
CA ARG A 47 8.54 -4.71 16.29
C ARG A 47 9.27 -5.76 15.47
N GLU A 48 8.96 -7.04 15.68
CA GLU A 48 9.50 -8.17 14.93
C GLU A 48 9.24 -8.12 13.41
N ARG A 49 8.19 -7.39 12.97
CA ARG A 49 7.84 -7.23 11.56
C ARG A 49 8.76 -6.25 10.84
N PHE A 50 9.45 -5.36 11.57
CA PHE A 50 10.33 -4.34 10.98
C PHE A 50 11.77 -4.82 10.79
N GLY A 51 12.17 -5.94 11.40
CA GLY A 51 13.55 -6.44 11.33
C GLY A 51 14.57 -5.36 11.76
N GLN A 52 15.59 -5.12 10.94
CA GLN A 52 16.58 -4.08 11.25
C GLN A 52 16.01 -2.64 11.22
N ALA A 53 14.83 -2.41 10.64
CA ALA A 53 14.24 -1.07 10.55
C ALA A 53 13.70 -0.55 11.89
N VAL A 54 13.61 -1.39 12.92
CA VAL A 54 13.27 -0.97 14.29
C VAL A 54 14.14 0.19 14.77
N ARG A 55 15.43 0.23 14.37
CA ARG A 55 16.35 1.31 14.72
C ARG A 55 15.89 2.70 14.27
N LEU A 56 15.05 2.79 13.23
CA LEU A 56 14.49 4.07 12.78
C LEU A 56 13.47 4.63 13.78
N LEU A 57 12.79 3.75 14.52
CA LEU A 57 11.79 4.13 15.53
C LEU A 57 12.44 4.77 16.75
N GLU A 58 13.70 4.42 17.05
CA GLU A 58 14.44 4.95 18.20
C GLU A 58 14.79 6.44 18.03
N HIS A 59 14.82 6.94 16.80
CA HIS A 59 15.16 8.32 16.48
C HIS A 59 13.97 9.18 16.04
N ALA A 60 12.84 8.54 15.70
CA ALA A 60 11.65 9.24 15.24
C ALA A 60 10.92 9.92 16.41
N SER A 61 10.58 11.19 16.25
CA SER A 61 9.75 11.92 17.22
C SER A 61 8.26 11.75 16.96
N GLU A 62 7.86 11.40 15.73
CA GLU A 62 6.48 11.11 15.35
C GLU A 62 6.41 9.74 14.69
N ILE A 63 5.63 8.83 15.27
CA ILE A 63 5.40 7.49 14.74
C ILE A 63 3.89 7.29 14.60
N ILE A 64 3.43 7.01 13.39
CA ILE A 64 2.01 6.72 13.11
C ILE A 64 1.90 5.30 12.57
N VAL A 65 1.04 4.49 13.18
CA VAL A 65 0.75 3.13 12.71
C VAL A 65 -0.55 3.13 11.92
N TYR A 66 -0.52 2.55 10.72
CA TYR A 66 -1.67 2.23 9.89
C TYR A 66 -1.76 0.72 9.77
N ASP A 67 -2.82 0.14 10.30
CA ASP A 67 -3.01 -1.31 10.29
C ASP A 67 -4.50 -1.65 10.23
N HIS A 68 -4.81 -2.88 9.88
CA HIS A 68 -6.16 -3.41 9.79
C HIS A 68 -6.43 -4.58 10.76
N HIS A 69 -5.40 -5.03 11.48
CA HIS A 69 -5.50 -6.08 12.50
C HIS A 69 -6.02 -5.53 13.84
N VAL A 70 -7.35 -5.45 13.99
CA VAL A 70 -8.00 -4.89 15.20
C VAL A 70 -7.82 -5.72 16.48
N ASP A 71 -7.61 -7.02 16.35
CA ASP A 71 -7.53 -7.94 17.50
C ASP A 71 -6.07 -8.18 17.97
N GLN A 72 -5.09 -7.48 17.41
CA GLN A 72 -3.68 -7.64 17.76
C GLN A 72 -3.22 -6.60 18.78
N SER A 73 -2.41 -7.03 19.74
CA SER A 73 -1.68 -6.12 20.64
C SER A 73 -0.44 -5.56 19.93
N SER A 74 -0.19 -4.25 20.07
CA SER A 74 1.02 -3.60 19.58
C SER A 74 2.11 -3.50 20.66
N ASP A 75 3.36 -3.73 20.28
CA ASP A 75 4.57 -3.47 21.10
C ASP A 75 5.34 -2.22 20.61
N VAL A 76 4.72 -1.44 19.72
CA VAL A 76 5.29 -0.20 19.18
C VAL A 76 4.83 0.97 20.03
N ASN A 77 5.78 1.79 20.48
CA ASN A 77 5.46 3.07 21.14
C ASN A 77 5.17 4.14 20.08
N ALA A 78 3.96 4.12 19.51
CA ALA A 78 3.54 5.07 18.47
C ALA A 78 2.86 6.31 19.05
N THR A 79 3.02 7.44 18.36
CA THR A 79 2.33 8.70 18.66
C THR A 79 0.84 8.63 18.33
N ASP A 80 0.50 7.91 17.25
CA ASP A 80 -0.88 7.71 16.82
C ASP A 80 -1.07 6.32 16.20
N PHE A 81 -2.28 5.79 16.35
CA PHE A 81 -2.71 4.50 15.81
C PHE A 81 -3.98 4.68 14.99
N VAL A 82 -3.87 4.39 13.70
CA VAL A 82 -5.00 4.29 12.78
C VAL A 82 -5.22 2.81 12.47
N ILE A 83 -5.99 2.16 13.34
CA ILE A 83 -6.33 0.75 13.21
C ILE A 83 -7.82 0.65 12.89
N GLU A 84 -8.15 0.10 11.71
CA GLU A 84 -9.53 0.01 11.27
C GLU A 84 -9.88 -1.37 10.73
N LYS A 85 -11.11 -1.83 10.96
CA LYS A 85 -11.60 -3.11 10.45
C LYS A 85 -11.86 -3.02 8.94
N VAL A 86 -10.85 -3.33 8.14
CA VAL A 86 -10.87 -3.38 6.67
C VAL A 86 -10.06 -4.58 6.16
N GLY A 87 -10.25 -4.95 4.89
CA GLY A 87 -9.52 -6.06 4.28
C GLY A 87 -8.06 -5.74 3.97
N SER A 88 -7.70 -4.47 3.76
CA SER A 88 -6.31 -4.03 3.54
C SER A 88 -6.01 -2.73 4.28
N ALA A 89 -4.81 -2.60 4.88
CA ALA A 89 -4.32 -1.32 5.38
C ALA A 89 -4.25 -0.25 4.28
N THR A 90 -4.11 -0.66 3.01
CA THR A 90 -4.12 0.23 1.84
C THR A 90 -5.46 0.95 1.70
N THR A 91 -6.58 0.31 2.05
CA THR A 91 -7.92 0.92 2.03
C THR A 91 -8.00 2.17 2.91
N ILE A 92 -7.39 2.12 4.11
CA ILE A 92 -7.33 3.27 5.03
C ILE A 92 -6.59 4.45 4.38
N VAL A 93 -5.47 4.16 3.72
CA VAL A 93 -4.66 5.18 3.03
C VAL A 93 -5.45 5.79 1.88
N VAL A 94 -6.12 4.97 1.08
CA VAL A 94 -6.95 5.42 -0.06
C VAL A 94 -8.08 6.33 0.41
N GLU A 95 -8.79 5.98 1.47
CA GLU A 95 -9.86 6.83 2.01
C GLU A 95 -9.33 8.17 2.53
N LYS A 96 -8.15 8.20 3.16
CA LYS A 96 -7.52 9.45 3.60
C LYS A 96 -7.08 10.31 2.41
N LEU A 97 -6.53 9.69 1.36
CA LEU A 97 -6.18 10.36 0.12
C LEU A 97 -7.42 10.96 -0.54
N GLN A 98 -8.49 10.19 -0.71
CA GLN A 98 -9.76 10.66 -1.27
C GLN A 98 -10.29 11.89 -0.50
N LYS A 99 -10.37 11.79 0.83
CA LYS A 99 -10.83 12.92 1.69
C LYS A 99 -9.94 14.15 1.53
N ALA A 100 -8.61 13.97 1.45
CA ALA A 100 -7.67 15.08 1.26
C ALA A 100 -7.83 15.74 -0.12
N MET A 101 -8.02 14.94 -1.16
CA MET A 101 -8.24 15.40 -2.53
C MET A 101 -9.56 16.17 -2.67
N GLU A 102 -10.63 15.68 -2.06
CA GLU A 102 -11.92 16.38 -2.03
C GLU A 102 -11.84 17.72 -1.30
N LYS A 103 -11.13 17.78 -0.16
CA LYS A 103 -10.89 19.05 0.56
C LYS A 103 -10.09 20.03 -0.29
N ALA A 104 -9.04 19.58 -0.97
CA ALA A 104 -8.25 20.41 -1.87
C ALA A 104 -9.09 20.97 -3.03
N ARG A 105 -9.99 20.14 -3.61
CA ARG A 105 -10.93 20.57 -4.66
C ARG A 105 -11.94 21.61 -4.15
N LYS A 106 -12.53 21.39 -2.96
CA LYS A 106 -13.53 22.30 -2.35
C LYS A 106 -12.93 23.61 -1.83
N GLY A 107 -11.65 23.62 -1.45
CA GLY A 107 -10.92 24.81 -1.03
C GLY A 107 -10.52 25.75 -2.17
N SER A 108 -10.69 25.33 -3.43
CA SER A 108 -10.27 26.09 -4.61
C SER A 108 -11.31 27.11 -5.10
N SER A 109 -12.24 27.53 -4.24
CA SER A 109 -13.25 28.57 -4.52
C SER A 109 -12.73 29.99 -4.24
N ARG A 110 -11.73 30.46 -4.99
CA ARG A 110 -11.50 31.89 -5.28
C ARG A 110 -10.41 32.04 -6.34
N GLY A 111 -10.83 32.38 -7.57
CA GLY A 111 -9.92 32.72 -8.66
C GLY A 111 -9.93 31.67 -9.77
N GLU A 112 -10.57 32.05 -10.86
CA GLU A 112 -10.52 31.47 -12.18
C GLU A 112 -9.06 31.16 -12.58
N ILE A 113 -8.64 29.90 -12.44
CA ILE A 113 -7.44 29.39 -13.10
C ILE A 113 -7.92 28.40 -14.14
N SER A 114 -7.73 28.76 -15.42
CA SER A 114 -7.96 27.87 -16.54
C SER A 114 -6.95 26.72 -16.48
N TRP A 115 -7.41 25.55 -16.02
CA TRP A 115 -6.61 24.34 -15.82
C TRP A 115 -6.11 23.70 -17.12
N THR A 116 -6.44 24.26 -18.28
CA THR A 116 -5.94 23.83 -19.61
C THR A 116 -4.53 24.32 -19.91
N ALA A 117 -3.93 25.21 -19.09
CA ALA A 117 -2.59 25.75 -19.35
C ALA A 117 -1.43 24.94 -18.72
N VAL A 118 -1.69 23.83 -18.03
CA VAL A 118 -0.63 22.98 -17.44
C VAL A 118 -0.55 21.62 -18.13
N ILE A 119 -0.43 21.65 -19.46
CA ILE A 119 -0.15 20.47 -20.29
C ILE A 119 1.34 20.32 -20.62
N ASP A 120 2.22 21.06 -19.94
CA ASP A 120 3.66 20.92 -20.12
C ASP A 120 4.40 20.94 -18.77
N LYS A 121 4.68 19.71 -18.27
CA LYS A 121 5.68 19.32 -17.26
C LYS A 121 5.57 19.89 -15.82
N LYS A 122 5.49 18.92 -14.89
CA LYS A 122 5.49 18.99 -13.40
C LYS A 122 4.11 19.13 -12.77
N VAL A 123 3.45 17.97 -12.68
CA VAL A 123 2.12 17.67 -12.13
C VAL A 123 1.75 18.55 -10.91
N PRO A 124 0.82 19.51 -11.05
CA PRO A 124 0.23 20.20 -9.91
C PRO A 124 -0.81 19.30 -9.22
N MET A 125 -0.90 19.43 -7.90
CA MET A 125 -1.79 18.63 -7.05
C MET A 125 -3.29 18.81 -7.38
N PRO A 126 -4.13 17.80 -7.06
CA PRO A 126 -3.77 16.52 -6.47
C PRO A 126 -3.98 15.40 -7.50
N TYR A 127 -3.11 15.32 -8.52
CA TYR A 127 -3.08 14.14 -9.37
C TYR A 127 -2.04 13.15 -8.85
N LEU A 128 -2.48 11.94 -8.51
CA LEU A 128 -1.58 10.83 -8.21
C LEU A 128 -1.29 10.10 -9.53
N PRO A 129 -0.03 9.84 -9.92
CA PRO A 129 0.26 9.15 -11.17
C PRO A 129 -0.44 7.79 -11.24
N ASP A 130 -0.88 7.38 -12.41
CA ASP A 130 -1.63 6.15 -12.66
C ASP A 130 -0.91 4.92 -12.07
N THR A 131 0.42 4.92 -12.09
CA THR A 131 1.25 3.86 -11.51
C THR A 131 1.13 3.76 -9.99
N HIS A 132 0.96 4.89 -9.29
CA HIS A 132 0.72 4.91 -7.85
C HIS A 132 -0.71 4.51 -7.53
N VAL A 133 -1.68 4.98 -8.32
CA VAL A 133 -3.10 4.57 -8.19
C VAL A 133 -3.23 3.06 -8.39
N THR A 134 -2.57 2.53 -9.42
CA THR A 134 -2.50 1.09 -9.73
C THR A 134 -1.81 0.32 -8.62
N LEU A 135 -0.70 0.83 -8.07
CA LEU A 135 -0.01 0.19 -6.93
C LEU A 135 -0.93 0.08 -5.70
N LEU A 136 -1.69 1.13 -5.38
CA LEU A 136 -2.66 1.10 -4.28
C LEU A 136 -3.76 0.06 -4.55
N ALA A 137 -4.25 -0.04 -5.79
CA ALA A 137 -5.24 -1.05 -6.15
C ALA A 137 -4.67 -2.47 -5.98
N LEU A 138 -3.45 -2.71 -6.46
CA LEU A 138 -2.75 -4.00 -6.29
C LEU A 138 -2.56 -4.38 -4.83
N GLY A 139 -2.30 -3.41 -3.94
CA GLY A 139 -2.25 -3.63 -2.49
C GLY A 139 -3.57 -4.16 -1.93
N ILE A 140 -4.69 -3.52 -2.29
CA ILE A 140 -6.01 -4.00 -1.87
C ILE A 140 -6.30 -5.38 -2.46
N HIS A 141 -6.03 -5.61 -3.74
CA HIS A 141 -6.22 -6.92 -4.38
C HIS A 141 -5.40 -8.03 -3.70
N ALA A 142 -4.16 -7.74 -3.31
CA ALA A 142 -3.29 -8.70 -2.64
C ALA A 142 -3.84 -9.13 -1.27
N ASP A 143 -4.26 -8.19 -0.43
CA ASP A 143 -4.71 -8.50 0.94
C ASP A 143 -6.14 -9.05 0.99
N THR A 144 -6.97 -8.75 -0.02
CA THR A 144 -8.39 -9.16 -0.06
C THR A 144 -8.65 -10.38 -0.95
N GLY A 145 -7.62 -10.90 -1.62
CA GLY A 145 -7.79 -11.95 -2.63
C GLY A 145 -8.70 -11.50 -3.76
N SER A 146 -8.58 -10.22 -4.17
CA SER A 146 -9.52 -9.56 -5.07
C SER A 146 -10.97 -9.63 -4.58
N LEU A 147 -11.18 -9.27 -3.30
CA LEU A 147 -12.48 -9.29 -2.60
C LEU A 147 -13.10 -10.69 -2.36
N ASN A 148 -12.32 -11.77 -2.51
CA ASN A 148 -12.80 -13.13 -2.29
C ASN A 148 -12.55 -13.65 -0.87
N PHE A 149 -11.75 -12.97 -0.05
CA PHE A 149 -11.49 -13.38 1.33
C PHE A 149 -12.55 -12.86 2.30
N ASP A 150 -12.86 -13.62 3.35
CA ASP A 150 -13.85 -13.25 4.37
C ASP A 150 -13.50 -11.97 5.16
N SER A 151 -12.22 -11.61 5.19
CA SER A 151 -11.73 -10.35 5.78
C SER A 151 -12.06 -9.11 4.94
N SER A 152 -12.44 -9.30 3.67
CA SER A 152 -12.79 -8.21 2.77
C SER A 152 -14.03 -7.46 3.26
N THR A 153 -14.05 -6.15 3.06
CA THR A 153 -15.14 -5.29 3.51
C THR A 153 -15.69 -4.43 2.37
N PRO A 154 -16.91 -3.88 2.52
CA PRO A 154 -17.44 -2.91 1.55
C PRO A 154 -16.57 -1.67 1.36
N ARG A 155 -15.69 -1.35 2.31
CA ARG A 155 -14.75 -0.23 2.21
C ARG A 155 -13.65 -0.51 1.19
N ASP A 156 -13.16 -1.75 1.13
CA ASP A 156 -12.17 -2.18 0.15
C ASP A 156 -12.75 -2.06 -1.28
N ALA A 157 -14.00 -2.50 -1.47
CA ALA A 157 -14.69 -2.37 -2.76
C ALA A 157 -14.87 -0.90 -3.18
N ARG A 158 -15.26 -0.01 -2.25
CA ARG A 158 -15.39 1.44 -2.54
C ARG A 158 -14.04 2.09 -2.85
N ALA A 159 -12.99 1.70 -2.13
CA ALA A 159 -11.64 2.17 -2.39
C ALA A 159 -11.15 1.74 -3.78
N LEU A 160 -11.38 0.50 -4.18
CA LEU A 160 -11.08 0.01 -5.53
C LEU A 160 -11.88 0.76 -6.61
N ALA A 161 -13.18 0.99 -6.38
CA ALA A 161 -13.99 1.77 -7.30
C ALA A 161 -13.44 3.19 -7.47
N TRP A 162 -13.08 3.86 -6.39
CA TRP A 162 -12.49 5.19 -6.44
C TRP A 162 -11.13 5.20 -7.15
N LEU A 163 -10.26 4.21 -6.89
CA LEU A 163 -8.98 4.09 -7.59
C LEU A 163 -9.17 3.84 -9.09
N MET A 164 -10.21 3.09 -9.48
CA MET A 164 -10.57 2.91 -10.88
C MET A 164 -10.97 4.25 -11.53
N GLU A 165 -11.73 5.10 -10.83
CA GLU A 165 -12.04 6.47 -11.29
C GLU A 165 -10.78 7.35 -11.41
N GLN A 166 -9.76 7.11 -10.58
CA GLN A 166 -8.48 7.84 -10.63
C GLN A 166 -7.51 7.27 -11.69
N GLY A 167 -7.89 6.26 -12.48
CA GLY A 167 -7.07 5.72 -13.56
C GLY A 167 -6.23 4.49 -13.20
N ALA A 168 -6.64 3.70 -12.19
CA ALA A 168 -6.01 2.41 -11.93
C ALA A 168 -6.08 1.51 -13.19
N SER A 169 -4.92 1.05 -13.66
CA SER A 169 -4.82 0.22 -14.86
C SER A 169 -5.38 -1.19 -14.60
N GLN A 170 -6.57 -1.46 -15.15
CA GLN A 170 -7.20 -2.78 -15.06
C GLN A 170 -6.38 -3.86 -15.77
N GLN A 171 -5.67 -3.49 -16.85
CA GLN A 171 -4.77 -4.40 -17.55
C GLN A 171 -3.61 -4.83 -16.63
N ALA A 172 -2.97 -3.89 -15.95
CA ALA A 172 -1.90 -4.22 -15.01
C ALA A 172 -2.44 -5.03 -13.82
N ILE A 173 -3.61 -4.66 -13.28
CA ILE A 173 -4.25 -5.42 -12.20
C ILE A 173 -4.48 -6.87 -12.62
N ALA A 174 -5.06 -7.11 -13.79
CA ALA A 174 -5.24 -8.46 -14.31
C ALA A 174 -3.90 -9.20 -14.42
N GLU A 175 -2.89 -8.58 -15.05
CA GLU A 175 -1.57 -9.17 -15.24
C GLU A 175 -0.91 -9.61 -13.92
N PHE A 176 -0.90 -8.76 -12.89
CA PHE A 176 -0.17 -9.03 -11.65
C PHE A 176 -0.98 -9.85 -10.64
N THR A 177 -2.31 -9.82 -10.68
CA THR A 177 -3.15 -10.60 -9.75
C THR A 177 -3.30 -12.07 -10.15
N HIS A 178 -3.04 -12.42 -11.41
CA HIS A 178 -2.96 -13.81 -11.86
C HIS A 178 -1.64 -14.46 -11.42
N THR A 179 -1.52 -14.76 -10.13
CA THR A 179 -0.42 -15.61 -9.65
C THR A 179 -0.78 -17.07 -9.93
N ALA A 180 -0.43 -17.57 -11.12
CA ALA A 180 -0.41 -19.01 -11.34
C ALA A 180 0.64 -19.61 -10.38
N LEU A 181 0.26 -20.66 -9.64
CA LEU A 181 1.23 -21.47 -8.90
C LEU A 181 2.38 -21.83 -9.85
N SER A 182 3.63 -21.65 -9.39
CA SER A 182 4.77 -22.12 -10.17
C SER A 182 4.65 -23.64 -10.40
N PRO A 183 5.24 -24.20 -11.45
CA PRO A 183 5.25 -25.65 -11.67
C PRO A 183 5.73 -26.43 -10.43
N GLU A 184 6.69 -25.89 -9.69
CA GLU A 184 7.23 -26.44 -8.46
C GLU A 184 6.20 -26.37 -7.32
N GLN A 185 5.49 -25.25 -7.17
CA GLN A 185 4.42 -25.10 -6.19
C GLN A 185 3.22 -26.01 -6.51
N LYS A 186 2.88 -26.19 -7.79
CA LYS A 186 1.84 -27.14 -8.23
C LYS A 186 2.24 -28.57 -7.89
N THR A 187 3.49 -28.94 -8.19
CA THR A 187 4.03 -30.27 -7.88
C THR A 187 4.01 -30.53 -6.37
N ALA A 188 4.53 -29.59 -5.57
CA ALA A 188 4.54 -29.71 -4.12
C ALA A 188 3.12 -29.79 -3.52
N LEU A 189 2.17 -29.03 -4.07
CA LEU A 189 0.77 -29.07 -3.66
C LEU A 189 0.13 -30.43 -3.99
N LEU A 190 0.37 -30.97 -5.19
CA LEU A 190 -0.13 -32.28 -5.61
C LEU A 190 0.45 -33.42 -4.75
N GLU A 191 1.74 -33.36 -4.42
CA GLU A 191 2.37 -34.31 -3.50
C GLU A 191 1.77 -34.26 -2.09
N ALA A 192 1.50 -33.05 -1.58
CA ALA A 192 0.86 -32.87 -0.28
C ALA A 192 -0.57 -33.45 -0.25
N PHE A 193 -1.36 -33.22 -1.29
CA PHE A 193 -2.70 -33.84 -1.44
C PHE A 193 -2.63 -35.37 -1.52
N GLY A 194 -1.62 -35.91 -2.21
CA GLY A 194 -1.40 -37.36 -2.30
C GLY A 194 -1.07 -38.04 -0.96
N ARG A 195 -0.53 -37.28 0.00
CA ARG A 195 -0.22 -37.77 1.36
C ARG A 195 -1.40 -37.64 2.34
N LEU A 196 -2.32 -36.70 2.11
CA LEU A 196 -3.51 -36.50 2.95
C LEU A 196 -4.62 -37.52 2.67
N ASN A 197 -4.59 -38.19 1.51
CA ASN A 197 -5.56 -39.20 1.10
C ASN A 197 -5.06 -40.64 1.31
N GLN A 198 -4.04 -40.84 2.14
CA GLN A 198 -3.53 -42.14 2.61
C GLN A 198 -3.79 -42.26 4.11
#